data_AF-A0A8H6A8V4-F1
#
_entry.id   AF-A0A8H6A8V4-F1
#
_cell.length_a   1.000
_cell.length_b   1.000
_cell.length_c   1.000
_cell.angle_alpha   90.00
_cell.angle_beta   90.00
_cell.angle_gamma   90.00
#
_symmetry.space_group_name_H-M   'P 1'
#
loop_
_entity.id
_entity.type
_entity.pdbx_description
1 polymer ?
#
loop_
_entity_poly.entity_id
_entity_poly.type
_entity_poly.pdbx_seq_one_letter_code
_entity_poly.pdbx_strand_id
1 'polypeptide(L)'
;MDLKSSSLAVEKMCHTPTVQEVDDEDFSGLHMGTKFDQDITSPLLQLPTELLQSVLSYLSAQDLARASATCRCLAEHAANDLLWANVVNSYLPEKIHHPRPFETFRKLYIAYHPCWFIPQKKIWFADTEHTGNLILARYDHRRGVIEAYRVIAERRSHQFQIWEWNPDVIIQTFHPKPSLWLDSPMLLLKNHDGGHEYLGGEIRMPLPLESQQVFNSLSFCPKGHPPDPDPQKQWPPPIIPCENRVYRSSETHGSEWERHSGVLELMSEDAFRVRRWAHFRLGMPMFAADRSETLSTYATLDPRLYTPTRRKPYQGIWIGDYSAHGCEFMLFLQRDSEDVSIDLSEEGEPELHDDGIIQQGSLEAIKLTGDPNVPRGEVSFKSDDIGPKGLVRVADEKLFHGARIVRSRGHVAGLGFRDDTFIESQLILISPDCIAHYWEAMGHISYFRRLDIDELIRI
;
A
#
# COMPACT_ATOMS: atom_id res chain seq x y z
N MET A 1 -27.80 70.31 -21.54
CA MET A 1 -29.12 69.70 -21.77
C MET A 1 -29.10 68.36 -21.06
N ASP A 2 -29.23 68.38 -19.74
CA ASP A 2 -30.47 68.19 -18.95
C ASP A 2 -30.53 66.72 -18.49
N LEU A 3 -30.10 66.33 -17.27
CA LEU A 3 -30.65 66.48 -15.91
C LEU A 3 -32.01 65.81 -15.63
N LYS A 4 -32.00 65.01 -14.53
CA LYS A 4 -33.08 64.44 -13.67
C LYS A 4 -33.58 63.03 -14.01
N SER A 5 -34.02 62.16 -13.09
CA SER A 5 -33.94 61.91 -11.62
C SER A 5 -35.13 61.00 -11.28
N SER A 6 -35.00 60.02 -10.35
CA SER A 6 -36.04 59.36 -9.51
C SER A 6 -35.66 57.87 -9.31
N SER A 7 -35.25 57.32 -8.16
CA SER A 7 -35.69 57.26 -6.74
C SER A 7 -36.62 56.08 -6.39
N LEU A 8 -36.07 55.16 -5.58
CA LEU A 8 -36.64 54.41 -4.42
C LEU A 8 -37.96 53.63 -4.56
N ALA A 9 -37.93 52.32 -4.26
CA ALA A 9 -38.38 51.75 -2.97
C ALA A 9 -38.35 50.21 -2.97
N VAL A 10 -38.05 49.65 -1.81
CA VAL A 10 -38.00 48.21 -1.46
C VAL A 10 -39.33 47.83 -0.81
N GLU A 11 -39.97 46.76 -1.27
CA GLU A 11 -41.11 46.13 -0.55
C GLU A 11 -40.78 44.69 -0.15
N LYS A 12 -40.90 44.44 1.16
CA LYS A 12 -40.90 43.14 1.84
C LYS A 12 -42.33 42.59 1.79
N MET A 13 -42.51 41.33 1.39
CA MET A 13 -43.73 40.57 1.66
C MET A 13 -43.47 39.52 2.74
N CYS A 14 -44.18 39.67 3.85
CA CYS A 14 -44.28 38.75 4.97
C CYS A 14 -45.66 38.09 4.88
N HIS A 15 -45.75 36.77 4.89
CA HIS A 15 -47.01 36.04 4.96
C HIS A 15 -47.08 35.22 6.25
N THR A 16 -48.01 35.62 7.11
CA THR A 16 -48.49 34.91 8.31
C THR A 16 -49.71 34.05 7.94
N PRO A 17 -49.92 32.86 8.53
CA PRO A 17 -51.19 32.15 8.43
C PRO A 17 -52.11 32.41 9.63
N THR A 18 -53.41 32.43 9.32
CA THR A 18 -54.55 32.81 10.14
C THR A 18 -55.06 31.66 11.02
N VAL A 19 -55.57 32.03 12.20
CA VAL A 19 -56.24 31.18 13.20
C VAL A 19 -57.66 30.82 12.73
N GLN A 20 -58.06 29.56 12.90
CA GLN A 20 -59.47 29.14 12.89
C GLN A 20 -59.81 28.54 14.27
N GLU A 21 -60.80 29.16 14.91
CA GLU A 21 -61.47 28.70 16.12
C GLU A 21 -62.44 27.55 15.79
N VAL A 22 -62.48 26.52 16.65
CA VAL A 22 -63.63 25.60 16.76
C VAL A 22 -63.78 25.20 18.24
N ASP A 23 -64.84 25.77 18.82
CA ASP A 23 -65.71 25.37 19.94
C ASP A 23 -65.26 24.40 21.04
N ASP A 24 -65.37 24.91 22.27
CA ASP A 24 -65.48 24.18 23.54
C ASP A 24 -66.86 23.51 23.67
N GLU A 25 -66.91 22.22 24.01
CA GLU A 25 -67.96 21.67 24.89
C GLU A 25 -67.41 20.59 25.84
N ASP A 26 -67.86 20.73 27.09
CA ASP A 26 -67.54 19.99 28.31
C ASP A 26 -67.75 18.47 28.24
N PHE A 27 -66.86 17.71 28.90
CA PHE A 27 -67.29 16.59 29.76
C PHE A 27 -66.30 16.41 30.92
N SER A 28 -66.73 16.91 32.09
CA SER A 28 -66.13 16.62 33.40
C SER A 28 -66.30 15.14 33.79
N GLY A 29 -65.23 14.51 34.27
CA GLY A 29 -65.30 13.18 34.89
C GLY A 29 -63.96 12.72 35.48
N LEU A 30 -63.86 12.76 36.81
CA LEU A 30 -62.70 12.33 37.60
C LEU A 30 -62.21 10.92 37.27
N HIS A 31 -60.89 10.76 37.04
CA HIS A 31 -60.16 9.69 37.72
C HIS A 31 -58.71 10.07 38.02
N MET A 32 -58.41 9.98 39.30
CA MET A 32 -57.11 10.08 39.96
C MET A 32 -55.99 9.31 39.24
N GLY A 33 -54.93 10.06 38.90
CA GLY A 33 -53.56 9.77 39.31
C GLY A 33 -53.00 8.38 39.03
N THR A 34 -52.23 8.29 37.94
CA THR A 34 -50.91 7.65 37.95
C THR A 34 -49.99 8.46 37.05
N LYS A 35 -48.93 9.03 37.66
CA LYS A 35 -47.81 9.63 36.94
C LYS A 35 -47.23 8.60 35.96
N PHE A 36 -47.38 8.85 34.68
CA PHE A 36 -46.51 8.28 33.65
C PHE A 36 -45.69 9.42 33.04
N ASP A 37 -44.80 10.00 33.83
CA ASP A 37 -43.53 10.50 33.29
C ASP A 37 -42.50 9.40 33.58
N GLN A 38 -42.55 8.33 32.79
CA GLN A 38 -41.34 7.56 32.57
C GLN A 38 -40.55 8.36 31.56
N ASP A 39 -39.52 9.10 32.02
CA ASP A 39 -38.42 9.47 31.15
C ASP A 39 -37.97 8.19 30.44
N ILE A 40 -38.35 8.03 29.18
CA ILE A 40 -37.95 6.89 28.33
C ILE A 40 -36.47 7.11 28.03
N THR A 41 -35.65 6.86 29.04
CA THR A 41 -34.20 6.77 28.92
C THR A 41 -33.94 5.56 28.06
N SER A 42 -33.25 5.79 26.93
CA SER A 42 -32.87 4.72 26.01
C SER A 42 -32.23 3.57 26.80
N PRO A 43 -32.63 2.29 26.59
CA PRO A 43 -32.04 1.14 27.28
C PRO A 43 -30.52 1.08 27.16
N LEU A 44 -29.95 1.60 26.07
CA LEU A 44 -28.51 1.71 25.87
C LEU A 44 -27.85 2.68 26.87
N LEU A 45 -28.53 3.79 27.18
CA LEU A 45 -28.04 4.82 28.12
C LEU A 45 -28.22 4.41 29.58
N GLN A 46 -28.97 3.34 29.85
CA GLN A 46 -29.11 2.74 31.17
C GLN A 46 -27.98 1.77 31.52
N LEU A 47 -27.11 1.43 30.56
CA LEU A 47 -25.96 0.58 30.81
C LEU A 47 -24.95 1.28 31.74
N PRO A 48 -24.25 0.52 32.61
CA PRO A 48 -23.05 1.01 33.28
C PRO A 48 -22.04 1.60 32.28
N THR A 49 -21.33 2.65 32.70
CA THR A 49 -20.37 3.38 31.86
C THR A 49 -19.31 2.46 31.25
N GLU A 50 -18.86 1.44 31.97
CA GLU A 50 -17.86 0.47 31.51
C GLU A 50 -18.40 -0.41 30.39
N LEU A 51 -19.67 -0.82 30.47
CA LEU A 51 -20.32 -1.60 29.40
C LEU A 51 -20.55 -0.74 28.17
N LEU A 52 -20.97 0.52 28.37
CA LEU A 52 -21.12 1.46 27.28
C LEU A 52 -19.78 1.74 26.58
N GLN A 53 -18.71 1.97 27.35
CA GLN A 53 -17.37 2.16 26.81
C GLN A 53 -16.86 0.90 26.07
N SER A 54 -17.15 -0.30 26.59
CA SER A 54 -16.83 -1.56 25.92
C SER A 54 -17.54 -1.67 24.57
N VAL A 55 -18.85 -1.39 24.52
CA VAL A 55 -19.63 -1.38 23.27
C VAL A 55 -19.03 -0.38 22.27
N LEU A 56 -18.73 0.84 22.70
CA LEU A 56 -18.14 1.86 21.83
C LEU A 56 -16.72 1.48 21.33
N SER A 57 -15.98 0.65 22.07
CA SER A 57 -14.62 0.23 21.67
C SER A 57 -14.58 -0.67 20.42
N TYR A 58 -15.72 -1.26 20.04
CA TYR A 58 -15.86 -2.07 18.83
C TYR A 58 -16.27 -1.25 17.59
N LEU A 59 -16.57 0.05 17.76
CA LEU A 59 -17.02 0.89 16.66
C LEU A 59 -15.85 1.44 15.85
N SER A 60 -16.08 1.60 14.54
CA SER A 60 -15.17 2.34 13.67
C SER A 60 -15.14 3.83 14.05
N ALA A 61 -14.13 4.58 13.60
CA ALA A 61 -14.12 6.04 13.81
C ALA A 61 -15.36 6.75 13.22
N GLN A 62 -15.87 6.27 12.08
CA GLN A 62 -17.08 6.83 11.47
C GLN A 62 -18.31 6.54 12.33
N ASP A 63 -18.43 5.33 12.85
CA ASP A 63 -19.56 4.95 13.71
C ASP A 63 -19.48 5.60 15.09
N LEU A 64 -18.27 5.83 15.63
CA LEU A 64 -18.06 6.67 16.81
C LEU A 64 -18.52 8.11 16.57
N ALA A 65 -18.20 8.68 15.39
CA ALA A 65 -18.65 10.01 15.03
C ALA A 65 -20.19 10.07 14.91
N ARG A 66 -20.81 9.08 14.26
CA ARG A 66 -22.28 8.96 14.16
C ARG A 66 -22.92 8.81 15.54
N ALA A 67 -22.39 7.92 16.39
CA ALA A 67 -22.87 7.74 17.77
C ALA A 67 -22.78 9.03 18.57
N SER A 68 -21.67 9.77 18.46
CA SER A 68 -21.49 11.06 19.14
C SER A 68 -22.50 12.13 18.72
N ALA A 69 -23.04 12.04 17.49
CA ALA A 69 -24.04 12.97 16.99
C ALA A 69 -25.47 12.68 17.47
N THR A 70 -25.71 11.53 18.13
CA THR A 70 -27.07 11.12 18.52
C THR A 70 -27.57 11.78 19.81
N CYS A 71 -26.73 11.88 20.86
CA CYS A 71 -27.09 12.51 22.12
C CYS A 71 -25.86 12.97 22.92
N ARG A 72 -26.06 13.84 23.92
CA ARG A 72 -24.95 14.42 24.73
C ARG A 72 -24.17 13.35 25.51
N CYS A 73 -24.85 12.36 26.09
CA CYS A 73 -24.21 11.27 26.84
C CYS A 73 -23.28 10.45 25.93
N LEU A 74 -23.74 10.05 24.74
CA LEU A 74 -22.89 9.34 23.78
C LEU A 74 -21.77 10.23 23.21
N ALA A 75 -22.02 11.53 23.05
CA ALA A 75 -20.97 12.48 22.68
C ALA A 75 -19.83 12.52 23.72
N GLU A 76 -20.17 12.57 25.00
CA GLU A 76 -19.20 12.55 26.11
C GLU A 76 -18.42 11.24 26.16
N HIS A 77 -19.09 10.09 26.05
CA HIS A 77 -18.39 8.80 26.03
C HIS A 77 -17.52 8.60 24.78
N ALA A 78 -17.99 9.02 23.59
CA ALA A 78 -17.23 8.95 22.34
C ALA A 78 -16.04 9.92 22.31
N ALA A 79 -16.03 10.95 23.16
CA ALA A 79 -14.89 11.84 23.33
C ALA A 79 -13.73 11.20 24.12
N ASN A 80 -13.92 10.01 24.71
CA ASN A 80 -12.87 9.28 25.41
C ASN A 80 -11.72 8.94 24.45
N ASP A 81 -10.54 9.51 24.72
CA ASP A 81 -9.39 9.41 23.83
C ASP A 81 -8.79 8.01 23.73
N LEU A 82 -9.09 7.11 24.68
CA LEU A 82 -8.69 5.70 24.60
C LEU A 82 -9.40 4.96 23.45
N LEU A 83 -10.63 5.34 23.12
CA LEU A 83 -11.33 4.81 21.95
C LEU A 83 -10.58 5.19 20.67
N TRP A 84 -10.19 6.45 20.56
CA TRP A 84 -9.42 6.96 19.42
C TRP A 84 -7.99 6.40 19.37
N ALA A 85 -7.37 6.15 20.52
CA ALA A 85 -6.08 5.47 20.61
C ALA A 85 -6.16 4.05 20.03
N ASN A 86 -7.23 3.31 20.34
CA ASN A 86 -7.47 1.98 19.75
C ASN A 86 -7.69 2.06 18.24
N VAL A 87 -8.46 3.04 17.76
CA VAL A 87 -8.67 3.25 16.33
C VAL A 87 -7.35 3.53 15.62
N VAL A 88 -6.56 4.51 16.07
CA VAL A 88 -5.26 4.85 15.45
C VAL A 88 -4.31 3.66 15.48
N ASN A 89 -4.18 2.99 16.62
CA ASN A 89 -3.29 1.85 16.77
C ASN A 89 -3.71 0.62 15.94
N SER A 90 -4.94 0.56 15.44
CA SER A 90 -5.34 -0.51 14.50
C SER A 90 -4.74 -0.35 13.11
N TYR A 91 -4.28 0.87 12.76
CA TYR A 91 -3.60 1.18 11.49
C TYR A 91 -2.07 1.09 11.59
N LEU A 92 -1.51 0.85 12.77
CA LEU A 92 -0.07 0.91 13.00
C LEU A 92 0.51 -0.47 13.33
N PRO A 93 1.67 -0.84 12.75
CA PRO A 93 2.34 -2.09 13.11
C PRO A 93 2.86 -2.05 14.55
N GLU A 94 3.37 -0.90 14.98
CA GLU A 94 3.84 -0.66 16.34
C GLU A 94 2.88 0.31 17.05
N LYS A 95 2.37 -0.12 18.21
CA LYS A 95 1.42 0.69 18.97
C LYS A 95 2.10 1.91 19.56
N ILE A 96 1.47 3.05 19.41
CA ILE A 96 1.87 4.30 20.05
C ILE A 96 1.06 4.51 21.33
N HIS A 97 1.72 5.04 22.35
CA HIS A 97 1.13 5.27 23.67
C HIS A 97 0.82 6.74 23.95
N HIS A 98 1.21 7.63 23.03
CA HIS A 98 0.98 9.07 23.15
C HIS A 98 0.60 9.65 21.79
N PRO A 99 -0.31 10.65 21.75
CA PRO A 99 -0.73 11.28 20.50
C PRO A 99 0.23 12.39 20.05
N ARG A 100 1.31 12.67 20.81
CA ARG A 100 2.25 13.76 20.51
C ARG A 100 2.73 13.63 19.05
N PRO A 101 2.86 14.75 18.32
CA PRO A 101 2.74 16.15 18.77
C PRO A 101 1.29 16.66 18.93
N PHE A 102 0.28 15.84 18.64
CA PHE A 102 -1.12 16.23 18.82
C PHE A 102 -1.54 16.15 20.30
N GLU A 103 -2.56 16.92 20.66
CA GLU A 103 -3.09 16.94 22.03
C GLU A 103 -3.84 15.65 22.39
N THR A 104 -4.53 15.06 21.41
CA THR A 104 -5.39 13.88 21.59
C THR A 104 -5.29 12.93 20.40
N PHE A 105 -5.52 11.64 20.62
CA PHE A 105 -5.61 10.64 19.55
C PHE A 105 -6.74 10.95 18.58
N ARG A 106 -7.85 11.54 19.05
CA ARG A 106 -8.92 12.03 18.17
C ARG A 106 -8.42 13.07 17.18
N LYS A 107 -7.66 14.08 17.64
CA LYS A 107 -7.08 15.11 16.76
C LYS A 107 -6.08 14.49 15.78
N LEU A 108 -5.23 13.58 16.25
CA LEU A 108 -4.32 12.81 15.41
C LEU A 108 -5.05 12.04 14.30
N TYR A 109 -6.11 11.31 14.66
CA TYR A 109 -6.90 10.55 13.69
C TYR A 109 -7.47 11.46 12.60
N ILE A 110 -8.10 12.57 13.00
CA ILE A 110 -8.71 13.54 12.09
C ILE A 110 -7.67 14.16 11.15
N ALA A 111 -6.47 14.49 11.66
CA ALA A 111 -5.42 15.13 10.88
C ALA A 111 -4.98 14.31 9.65
N TYR A 112 -5.14 12.99 9.71
CA TYR A 112 -4.74 12.07 8.65
C TYR A 112 -5.89 11.27 8.04
N HIS A 113 -7.14 11.49 8.43
CA HIS A 113 -8.27 10.86 7.75
C HIS A 113 -8.40 11.45 6.32
N PRO A 114 -8.48 10.63 5.24
CA PRO A 114 -8.59 9.17 5.19
C PRO A 114 -7.27 8.39 4.94
N CYS A 115 -6.11 9.03 4.98
CA CYS A 115 -4.80 8.49 4.63
C CYS A 115 -4.22 7.40 5.55
N TRP A 116 -4.93 6.94 6.59
CA TRP A 116 -4.43 5.93 7.53
C TRP A 116 -4.17 4.56 6.89
N PHE A 117 -4.79 4.26 5.75
CA PHE A 117 -4.49 3.04 5.00
C PHE A 117 -3.03 3.01 4.48
N ILE A 118 -2.41 4.18 4.27
CA ILE A 118 -1.04 4.30 3.74
C ILE A 118 -0.01 3.64 4.67
N PRO A 119 0.12 4.04 5.95
CA PRO A 119 1.02 3.37 6.89
C PRO A 119 0.53 1.96 7.28
N GLN A 120 -0.78 1.68 7.21
CA GLN A 120 -1.32 0.36 7.54
C GLN A 120 -0.85 -0.72 6.55
N LYS A 121 -0.85 -0.41 5.25
CA LYS A 121 -0.45 -1.36 4.21
C LYS A 121 1.07 -1.49 4.07
N LYS A 122 1.84 -0.54 4.62
CA LYS A 122 3.31 -0.48 4.68
C LYS A 122 4.03 -0.41 3.34
N ILE A 123 3.66 -1.24 2.36
CA ILE A 123 4.40 -1.47 1.11
C ILE A 123 3.63 -0.89 -0.06
N TRP A 124 4.30 -0.11 -0.88
CA TRP A 124 3.70 0.49 -2.07
C TRP A 124 4.67 0.42 -3.23
N PHE A 125 4.18 0.10 -4.43
CA PHE A 125 5.00 0.07 -5.64
C PHE A 125 4.34 0.81 -6.81
N ALA A 126 5.14 1.56 -7.55
CA ALA A 126 4.68 2.50 -8.58
C ALA A 126 4.70 1.93 -9.99
N ASP A 127 3.80 2.45 -10.82
CA ASP A 127 3.75 2.23 -12.25
C ASP A 127 4.76 3.07 -13.05
N THR A 128 5.89 3.49 -12.47
CA THR A 128 6.95 4.22 -13.19
C THR A 128 7.52 3.38 -14.33
N GLU A 129 7.48 3.89 -15.55
CA GLU A 129 7.85 3.16 -16.77
C GLU A 129 9.21 2.44 -16.67
N HIS A 130 9.24 1.18 -17.09
CA HIS A 130 10.30 0.18 -16.90
C HIS A 130 10.75 -0.09 -15.45
N THR A 131 11.13 0.94 -14.69
CA THR A 131 11.88 0.77 -13.44
C THR A 131 11.02 0.52 -12.22
N GLY A 132 9.81 1.07 -12.21
CA GLY A 132 8.96 1.07 -11.02
C GLY A 132 9.55 1.91 -9.90
N ASN A 133 8.95 1.79 -8.72
CA ASN A 133 9.47 2.42 -7.50
C ASN A 133 8.87 1.70 -6.29
N LEU A 134 9.69 1.02 -5.50
CA LEU A 134 9.26 0.42 -4.23
C LEU A 134 9.45 1.44 -3.10
N ILE A 135 8.38 1.77 -2.38
CA ILE A 135 8.42 2.65 -1.22
C ILE A 135 7.83 1.92 0.00
N LEU A 136 8.36 2.25 1.18
CA LEU A 136 7.76 1.86 2.46
C LEU A 136 7.20 3.08 3.16
N ALA A 137 5.97 2.96 3.65
CA ALA A 137 5.25 3.99 4.36
C ALA A 137 5.14 3.66 5.85
N ARG A 138 5.22 4.70 6.68
CA ARG A 138 5.09 4.61 8.13
C ARG A 138 4.53 5.90 8.73
N TYR A 139 4.04 5.80 9.96
CA TYR A 139 3.73 6.96 10.79
C TYR A 139 4.89 7.22 11.74
N ASP A 140 5.50 8.41 11.64
CA ASP A 140 6.50 8.87 12.59
C ASP A 140 5.82 9.57 13.76
N HIS A 141 5.72 8.87 14.89
CA HIS A 141 5.09 9.38 16.11
C HIS A 141 5.92 10.48 16.81
N ARG A 142 7.21 10.62 16.50
CA ARG A 142 8.06 11.66 17.08
C ARG A 142 7.78 13.00 16.39
N ARG A 143 7.58 12.96 15.07
CA ARG A 143 7.29 14.14 14.24
C ARG A 143 5.80 14.35 13.99
N GLY A 144 4.98 13.33 14.21
CA GLY A 144 3.55 13.34 13.94
C GLY A 144 3.21 13.42 12.47
N VAL A 145 3.92 12.69 11.59
CA VAL A 145 3.74 12.73 10.13
C VAL A 145 3.56 11.33 9.54
N ILE A 146 2.80 11.21 8.46
CA ILE A 146 2.83 10.02 7.60
C ILE A 146 3.88 10.27 6.51
N GLU A 147 4.84 9.38 6.40
CA GLU A 147 5.95 9.49 5.47
C GLU A 147 6.16 8.19 4.70
N ALA A 148 6.62 8.28 3.46
CA ALA A 148 7.05 7.12 2.70
C ALA A 148 8.33 7.40 1.91
N TYR A 149 9.23 6.43 1.92
CA TYR A 149 10.57 6.55 1.32
C TYR A 149 10.83 5.42 0.35
N ARG A 150 11.61 5.72 -0.68
CA ARG A 150 12.13 4.72 -1.61
C ARG A 150 13.02 3.72 -0.87
N VAL A 151 12.80 2.44 -1.14
CA VAL A 151 13.72 1.37 -0.72
C VAL A 151 14.89 1.35 -1.68
N ILE A 152 16.09 1.39 -1.14
CA ILE A 152 17.34 1.30 -1.89
C ILE A 152 18.20 0.18 -1.33
N ALA A 153 19.09 -0.36 -2.15
CA ALA A 153 20.05 -1.36 -1.73
C ALA A 153 21.45 -0.98 -2.21
N GLU A 154 22.36 -0.76 -1.26
CA GLU A 154 23.76 -0.49 -1.58
C GLU A 154 24.47 -1.79 -1.96
N ARG A 155 25.13 -1.79 -3.13
CA ARG A 155 25.98 -2.88 -3.59
C ARG A 155 27.32 -2.80 -2.85
N ARG A 156 27.58 -3.73 -1.94
CA ARG A 156 28.88 -3.85 -1.25
C ARG A 156 29.92 -4.48 -2.18
N SER A 157 31.19 -4.42 -1.78
CA SER A 157 32.32 -4.96 -2.57
C SER A 157 32.11 -6.43 -2.94
N HIS A 158 32.19 -6.73 -4.23
CA HIS A 158 32.16 -8.12 -4.71
C HIS A 158 33.48 -8.80 -4.42
N GLN A 159 33.36 -10.02 -3.92
CA GLN A 159 34.44 -10.99 -3.96
C GLN A 159 34.10 -12.00 -5.05
N PHE A 160 35.09 -12.31 -5.89
CA PHE A 160 34.96 -13.40 -6.84
C PHE A 160 35.08 -14.71 -6.07
N GLN A 161 34.18 -15.64 -6.39
CA GLN A 161 34.23 -17.00 -5.89
C GLN A 161 34.35 -17.96 -7.05
N ILE A 162 35.12 -19.03 -6.84
CA ILE A 162 35.24 -20.12 -7.80
C ILE A 162 34.23 -21.18 -7.41
N TRP A 163 33.46 -21.65 -8.39
CA TRP A 163 32.56 -22.77 -8.20
C TRP A 163 33.29 -24.08 -8.54
N GLU A 164 33.49 -24.94 -7.55
CA GLU A 164 34.22 -26.22 -7.73
C GLU A 164 33.57 -27.13 -8.77
N TRP A 165 32.24 -27.07 -8.91
CA TRP A 165 31.48 -27.84 -9.89
C TRP A 165 31.68 -27.36 -11.33
N ASN A 166 31.82 -26.05 -11.54
CA ASN A 166 32.06 -25.46 -12.84
C ASN A 166 32.94 -24.19 -12.70
N PRO A 167 34.28 -24.32 -12.81
CA PRO A 167 35.20 -23.21 -12.60
C PRO A 167 35.08 -22.06 -13.61
N ASP A 168 34.43 -22.28 -14.76
CA ASP A 168 34.23 -21.25 -15.79
C ASP A 168 33.09 -20.28 -15.43
N VAL A 169 32.30 -20.59 -14.39
CA VAL A 169 31.18 -19.76 -13.95
C VAL A 169 31.66 -18.62 -13.07
N ILE A 170 31.25 -17.41 -13.43
CA ILE A 170 31.53 -16.21 -12.65
C ILE A 170 30.51 -16.09 -11.53
N ILE A 171 31.01 -16.14 -10.29
CA ILE A 171 30.21 -15.88 -9.08
C ILE A 171 30.67 -14.56 -8.47
N GLN A 172 29.73 -13.63 -8.35
CA GLN A 172 29.92 -12.40 -7.58
C GLN A 172 29.15 -12.50 -6.27
N THR A 173 29.84 -12.35 -5.13
CA THR A 173 29.16 -12.35 -3.84
C THR A 173 28.18 -11.18 -3.73
N PHE A 174 27.04 -11.44 -3.10
CA PHE A 174 26.01 -10.42 -2.93
C PHE A 174 25.55 -10.33 -1.47
N HIS A 175 25.83 -9.19 -0.87
CA HIS A 175 25.45 -8.82 0.49
C HIS A 175 24.92 -7.37 0.47
N PRO A 176 23.74 -7.14 -0.11
CA PRO A 176 23.14 -5.81 -0.21
C PRO A 176 22.90 -5.24 1.19
N LYS A 177 23.04 -3.92 1.32
CA LYS A 177 22.58 -3.19 2.50
C LYS A 177 21.28 -2.47 2.16
N PRO A 178 20.10 -3.06 2.44
CA PRO A 178 18.85 -2.35 2.25
C PRO A 178 18.75 -1.16 3.20
N SER A 179 18.15 -0.07 2.74
CA SER A 179 17.84 1.10 3.56
C SER A 179 16.72 1.92 2.92
N LEU A 180 16.17 2.87 3.66
CA LEU A 180 15.27 3.88 3.15
C LEU A 180 16.07 5.11 2.70
N TRP A 181 15.76 5.67 1.54
CA TRP A 181 16.32 6.94 1.09
C TRP A 181 15.66 8.11 1.85
N LEU A 182 16.13 8.40 3.07
CA LEU A 182 15.51 9.36 3.97
C LEU A 182 15.62 10.82 3.52
N ASP A 183 16.62 11.16 2.69
CA ASP A 183 16.86 12.53 2.23
C ASP A 183 15.81 13.05 1.23
N SER A 184 15.01 12.14 0.65
CA SER A 184 14.03 12.46 -0.39
C SER A 184 12.75 11.63 -0.20
N PRO A 185 11.81 12.10 0.65
CA PRO A 185 10.54 11.43 0.83
C PRO A 185 9.74 11.43 -0.48
N MET A 186 9.14 10.29 -0.82
CA MET A 186 8.19 10.21 -1.94
C MET A 186 6.79 10.67 -1.53
N LEU A 187 6.45 10.51 -0.25
CA LEU A 187 5.22 10.99 0.36
C LEU A 187 5.56 11.58 1.73
N LEU A 188 5.00 12.75 2.01
CA LEU A 188 5.09 13.41 3.32
C LEU A 188 3.79 14.16 3.58
N LEU A 189 2.97 13.60 4.47
CA LEU A 189 1.74 14.24 4.95
C LEU A 189 2.03 14.85 6.31
N LYS A 190 1.91 16.17 6.38
CA LYS A 190 2.12 16.97 7.58
C LYS A 190 0.89 17.86 7.78
N ASN A 191 0.11 17.58 8.81
CA ASN A 191 -1.12 18.33 9.10
C ASN A 191 -1.22 18.69 10.59
N HIS A 192 -0.31 19.54 11.07
CA HIS A 192 -0.32 19.96 12.48
C HIS A 192 -1.42 20.97 12.81
N ASP A 193 -1.85 21.77 11.82
CA ASP A 193 -2.78 22.88 12.03
C ASP A 193 -4.22 22.56 11.59
N GLY A 194 -4.49 21.32 11.15
CA GLY A 194 -5.82 20.84 10.77
C GLY A 194 -6.37 21.37 9.44
N GLY A 195 -5.58 22.16 8.70
CA GLY A 195 -5.92 22.68 7.39
C GLY A 195 -5.42 21.78 6.27
N HIS A 196 -6.32 21.06 5.59
CA HIS A 196 -6.00 20.47 4.30
C HIS A 196 -6.26 21.51 3.20
N GLU A 197 -5.21 21.95 2.50
CA GLU A 197 -5.37 22.65 1.23
C GLU A 197 -5.78 21.63 0.15
N TYR A 198 -7.07 21.34 0.06
CA TYR A 198 -7.65 20.55 -1.03
C TYR A 198 -7.75 21.41 -2.29
N LEU A 199 -6.67 21.49 -3.06
CA LEU A 199 -6.70 22.09 -4.39
C LEU A 199 -7.21 21.04 -5.38
N GLY A 200 -8.48 21.16 -5.79
CA GLY A 200 -9.06 20.30 -6.84
C GLY A 200 -9.18 18.81 -6.48
N GLY A 201 -9.27 18.46 -5.20
CA GLY A 201 -9.34 17.07 -4.73
C GLY A 201 -7.97 16.41 -4.47
N GLU A 202 -6.87 17.14 -4.68
CA GLU A 202 -5.52 16.68 -4.36
C GLU A 202 -5.05 17.24 -3.01
N ILE A 203 -4.26 16.46 -2.26
CA ILE A 203 -3.60 16.88 -1.01
C ILE A 203 -2.19 17.34 -1.35
N ARG A 204 -1.90 18.62 -1.11
CA ARG A 204 -0.56 19.16 -1.33
C ARG A 204 0.45 18.59 -0.32
N MET A 205 1.62 18.18 -0.82
CA MET A 205 2.71 17.63 0.00
C MET A 205 3.94 18.55 -0.06
N PRO A 206 4.14 19.42 0.95
CA PRO A 206 5.32 20.27 1.02
C PRO A 206 6.59 19.43 1.25
N LEU A 207 7.40 19.26 0.19
CA LEU A 207 8.63 18.46 0.22
C LEU A 207 9.88 19.36 0.08
N PRO A 208 11.07 18.92 0.56
CA PRO A 208 12.32 19.70 0.45
C PRO A 208 12.66 20.14 -0.99
N LEU A 209 12.21 19.36 -1.99
CA LEU A 209 12.40 19.62 -3.42
C LEU A 209 11.71 20.90 -3.93
N GLU A 210 10.83 21.52 -3.15
CA GLU A 210 10.20 22.80 -3.51
C GLU A 210 11.19 23.95 -3.59
N SER A 211 12.30 23.87 -2.84
CA SER A 211 13.44 24.77 -3.00
C SER A 211 14.01 24.76 -4.43
N GLN A 212 13.83 23.65 -5.15
CA GLN A 212 14.21 23.46 -6.55
C GLN A 212 13.02 23.68 -7.51
N GLN A 213 11.94 24.29 -7.03
CA GLN A 213 10.69 24.50 -7.76
C GLN A 213 10.03 23.19 -8.23
N VAL A 214 10.20 22.10 -7.49
CA VAL A 214 9.51 20.82 -7.74
C VAL A 214 8.45 20.58 -6.65
N PHE A 215 7.22 20.41 -7.09
CA PHE A 215 6.01 20.35 -6.28
C PHE A 215 5.41 18.95 -6.35
N ASN A 216 4.73 18.51 -5.28
CA ASN A 216 4.12 17.18 -5.19
C ASN A 216 2.71 17.24 -4.59
N SER A 217 1.81 16.40 -5.08
CA SER A 217 0.47 16.23 -4.53
C SER A 217 0.05 14.76 -4.55
N LEU A 218 -0.83 14.41 -3.61
CA LEU A 218 -1.43 13.09 -3.45
C LEU A 218 -2.88 13.17 -3.93
N SER A 219 -3.30 12.20 -4.72
CA SER A 219 -4.71 12.00 -5.08
C SER A 219 -5.13 10.56 -4.90
N PHE A 220 -6.41 10.35 -4.61
CA PHE A 220 -6.95 9.02 -4.37
C PHE A 220 -7.48 8.39 -5.65
N CYS A 221 -7.36 7.07 -5.76
CA CYS A 221 -7.92 6.33 -6.87
C CYS A 221 -9.38 5.95 -6.57
N PRO A 222 -10.29 5.99 -7.56
CA PRO A 222 -11.66 5.50 -7.36
C PRO A 222 -11.69 3.96 -7.25
N LYS A 223 -12.71 3.45 -6.55
CA LYS A 223 -13.12 2.04 -6.55
C LYS A 223 -13.89 1.74 -7.83
N GLY A 224 -13.64 0.58 -8.42
CA GLY A 224 -14.38 0.07 -9.57
C GLY A 224 -13.54 -0.02 -10.85
N HIS A 225 -13.91 -0.97 -11.71
CA HIS A 225 -13.24 -1.20 -12.98
C HIS A 225 -13.93 -0.42 -14.10
N PRO A 226 -13.18 0.26 -14.98
CA PRO A 226 -13.76 0.68 -16.26
C PRO A 226 -14.25 -0.57 -17.03
N PRO A 227 -15.31 -0.45 -17.86
CA PRO A 227 -16.07 -1.57 -18.41
C PRO A 227 -15.32 -2.51 -19.37
N ASP A 228 -14.06 -2.23 -19.72
CA ASP A 228 -13.17 -3.15 -20.45
C ASP A 228 -11.69 -2.76 -20.18
N PRO A 229 -11.05 -3.32 -19.13
CA PRO A 229 -9.74 -2.88 -18.74
C PRO A 229 -8.67 -3.63 -19.55
N ASP A 230 -8.12 -2.96 -20.57
CA ASP A 230 -6.85 -3.34 -21.21
C ASP A 230 -5.86 -3.81 -20.12
N PRO A 231 -5.42 -5.09 -20.13
CA PRO A 231 -4.56 -5.66 -19.10
C PRO A 231 -3.29 -4.85 -18.88
N GLN A 232 -2.79 -4.19 -19.93
CA GLN A 232 -1.62 -3.32 -19.83
C GLN A 232 -1.94 -2.08 -19.01
N LYS A 233 -3.17 -1.57 -18.99
CA LYS A 233 -3.54 -0.36 -18.25
C LYS A 233 -4.02 -0.63 -16.83
N GLN A 234 -3.94 -1.86 -16.35
CA GLN A 234 -4.27 -2.23 -14.98
C GLN A 234 -3.05 -2.07 -14.05
N TRP A 235 -3.31 -1.62 -12.82
CA TRP A 235 -2.31 -1.57 -11.75
C TRP A 235 -2.89 -2.08 -10.42
N PRO A 236 -2.25 -3.03 -9.71
CA PRO A 236 -1.07 -3.83 -10.10
C PRO A 236 -1.20 -4.53 -11.45
N PRO A 237 -0.10 -4.98 -12.08
CA PRO A 237 -0.16 -5.76 -13.31
C PRO A 237 -0.85 -7.12 -13.06
N PRO A 238 -1.58 -7.68 -14.05
CA PRO A 238 -2.38 -8.90 -13.89
C PRO A 238 -1.63 -10.10 -13.29
N ILE A 239 -0.33 -10.19 -13.53
CA ILE A 239 0.51 -11.28 -13.02
C ILE A 239 0.64 -11.30 -11.49
N ILE A 240 0.55 -10.15 -10.83
CA ILE A 240 0.55 -10.04 -9.37
C ILE A 240 -0.89 -10.30 -8.91
N PRO A 241 -1.17 -11.35 -8.13
CA PRO A 241 -2.51 -11.59 -7.59
C PRO A 241 -2.98 -10.37 -6.77
N CYS A 242 -4.19 -9.88 -7.05
CA CYS A 242 -4.72 -8.71 -6.36
C CYS A 242 -6.25 -8.70 -6.44
N GLU A 243 -6.92 -8.36 -5.34
CA GLU A 243 -8.38 -8.25 -5.26
C GLU A 243 -8.88 -6.95 -5.91
N ASN A 244 -8.13 -5.85 -5.74
CA ASN A 244 -8.52 -4.53 -6.23
C ASN A 244 -7.46 -3.97 -7.17
N ARG A 245 -7.84 -3.69 -8.42
CA ARG A 245 -6.96 -3.03 -9.40
C ARG A 245 -7.53 -1.68 -9.78
N VAL A 246 -6.63 -0.74 -10.03
CA VAL A 246 -6.95 0.59 -10.53
C VAL A 246 -6.46 0.75 -11.96
N TYR A 247 -7.03 1.72 -12.65
CA TYR A 247 -6.62 2.06 -14.02
C TYR A 247 -5.48 3.08 -14.00
N ARG A 248 -4.46 2.80 -14.82
CA ARG A 248 -3.35 3.72 -15.09
C ARG A 248 -3.85 4.82 -16.02
N SER A 249 -3.90 6.06 -15.52
CA SER A 249 -4.11 7.23 -16.39
C SER A 249 -2.76 7.70 -16.91
N SER A 250 -2.57 7.70 -18.24
CA SER A 250 -1.44 8.42 -18.86
C SER A 250 -1.71 9.93 -18.97
N GLU A 251 -2.97 10.33 -18.78
CA GLU A 251 -3.41 11.73 -18.86
C GLU A 251 -3.19 12.42 -17.51
N THR A 252 -2.42 13.50 -17.53
CA THR A 252 -2.10 14.40 -16.39
C THR A 252 -3.31 15.17 -15.86
N HIS A 253 -4.39 15.19 -16.65
CA HIS A 253 -5.68 15.67 -16.24
C HIS A 253 -6.60 14.47 -16.10
N GLY A 254 -6.98 14.15 -14.86
CA GLY A 254 -7.97 13.10 -14.60
C GLY A 254 -9.23 13.32 -15.44
N SER A 255 -9.79 12.22 -15.93
CA SER A 255 -11.05 12.22 -16.68
C SER A 255 -12.16 12.88 -15.84
N GLU A 256 -13.21 13.39 -16.47
CA GLU A 256 -14.37 13.99 -15.76
C GLU A 256 -14.95 13.04 -14.70
N TRP A 257 -14.78 11.72 -14.86
CA TRP A 257 -15.14 10.69 -13.88
C TRP A 257 -14.36 10.79 -12.57
N GLU A 258 -13.08 11.15 -12.63
CA GLU A 258 -12.20 11.31 -11.46
C GLU A 258 -12.44 12.62 -10.71
N ARG A 259 -12.91 13.67 -11.41
CA ARG A 259 -13.27 14.97 -10.81
C ARG A 259 -14.60 14.94 -10.04
N HIS A 260 -15.47 13.96 -10.33
CA HIS A 260 -16.80 13.86 -9.71
C HIS A 260 -16.90 12.83 -8.58
N SER A 261 -15.82 12.11 -8.26
CA SER A 261 -15.80 11.13 -7.16
C SER A 261 -15.49 11.80 -5.82
N GLY A 262 -16.27 12.80 -5.43
CA GLY A 262 -16.17 13.50 -4.13
C GLY A 262 -16.68 12.68 -2.94
N VAL A 263 -16.84 11.37 -3.09
CA VAL A 263 -17.38 10.47 -2.06
C VAL A 263 -16.26 9.60 -1.54
N LEU A 264 -15.86 9.83 -0.28
CA LEU A 264 -14.89 9.02 0.47
C LEU A 264 -15.14 7.51 0.35
N GLU A 265 -16.41 7.09 0.30
CA GLU A 265 -16.78 5.66 0.22
C GLU A 265 -16.33 4.99 -1.09
N LEU A 266 -16.17 5.78 -2.16
CA LEU A 266 -15.71 5.33 -3.47
C LEU A 266 -14.19 5.37 -3.62
N MET A 267 -13.41 5.67 -2.58
CA MET A 267 -11.95 5.75 -2.66
C MET A 267 -11.26 4.41 -2.36
N SER A 268 -10.33 4.00 -3.22
CA SER A 268 -9.52 2.80 -3.00
C SER A 268 -8.52 3.01 -1.87
N GLU A 269 -8.44 2.04 -0.96
CA GLU A 269 -7.39 1.96 0.08
C GLU A 269 -6.20 1.09 -0.38
N ASP A 270 -6.26 0.52 -1.58
CA ASP A 270 -5.20 -0.33 -2.14
C ASP A 270 -4.38 0.39 -3.22
N ALA A 271 -4.73 1.63 -3.55
CA ALA A 271 -4.00 2.45 -4.51
C ALA A 271 -4.19 3.96 -4.30
N PHE A 272 -3.15 4.73 -4.63
CA PHE A 272 -3.18 6.20 -4.68
C PHE A 272 -2.26 6.70 -5.79
N ARG A 273 -2.31 8.00 -6.08
CA ARG A 273 -1.46 8.64 -7.08
C ARG A 273 -0.63 9.76 -6.47
N VAL A 274 0.61 9.88 -6.94
CA VAL A 274 1.48 11.02 -6.64
C VAL A 274 1.76 11.76 -7.93
N ARG A 275 1.36 13.02 -7.98
CA ARG A 275 1.70 13.95 -9.05
C ARG A 275 2.91 14.75 -8.62
N ARG A 276 3.89 14.90 -9.51
CA ARG A 276 5.08 15.71 -9.33
C ARG A 276 5.27 16.61 -10.53
N TRP A 277 5.45 17.90 -10.32
CA TRP A 277 5.67 18.86 -11.41
C TRP A 277 6.75 19.86 -11.03
N ALA A 278 7.47 20.35 -12.05
CA ALA A 278 8.45 21.40 -11.88
C ALA A 278 7.92 22.73 -12.43
N HIS A 279 8.16 23.83 -11.73
CA HIS A 279 7.81 25.17 -12.19
C HIS A 279 9.10 25.96 -12.46
N PHE A 280 9.69 25.80 -13.64
CA PHE A 280 10.88 26.57 -14.01
C PHE A 280 10.50 28.00 -14.38
N ARG A 281 11.06 28.99 -13.69
CA ARG A 281 10.96 30.40 -14.13
C ARG A 281 11.96 30.64 -15.28
N LEU A 282 11.43 30.86 -16.49
CA LEU A 282 12.03 31.51 -17.66
C LEU A 282 13.50 31.11 -18.03
N GLY A 283 13.67 30.25 -19.04
CA GLY A 283 14.82 30.38 -19.96
C GLY A 283 15.77 29.21 -20.25
N MET A 284 15.62 28.00 -19.70
CA MET A 284 16.46 26.83 -20.08
C MET A 284 15.74 25.49 -19.88
N PRO A 285 15.40 24.72 -20.93
CA PRO A 285 14.94 23.34 -20.78
C PRO A 285 16.16 22.41 -20.78
N MET A 286 16.67 22.05 -19.60
CA MET A 286 17.63 20.94 -19.45
C MET A 286 16.93 19.57 -19.34
N PHE A 287 15.60 19.55 -19.38
CA PHE A 287 14.79 18.32 -19.45
C PHE A 287 14.19 18.21 -20.85
N ALA A 288 14.22 17.00 -21.42
CA ALA A 288 13.53 16.69 -22.67
C ALA A 288 12.08 17.21 -22.62
N ALA A 289 11.70 17.93 -23.66
CA ALA A 289 10.57 18.85 -23.70
C ALA A 289 9.15 18.20 -23.70
N ASP A 290 8.94 17.06 -23.04
CA ASP A 290 7.64 16.36 -23.11
C ASP A 290 6.94 16.10 -21.76
N ARG A 291 7.61 16.13 -20.59
CA ARG A 291 6.90 16.00 -19.31
C ARG A 291 7.49 16.86 -18.19
N SER A 292 7.05 18.13 -18.14
CA SER A 292 7.17 19.02 -16.97
C SER A 292 6.47 18.46 -15.71
N GLU A 293 5.71 17.38 -15.87
CA GLU A 293 4.86 16.77 -14.88
C GLU A 293 4.85 15.25 -15.04
N THR A 294 4.96 14.55 -13.92
CA THR A 294 4.90 13.08 -13.82
C THR A 294 3.79 12.69 -12.85
N LEU A 295 2.91 11.80 -13.28
CA LEU A 295 1.90 11.15 -12.44
C LEU A 295 2.33 9.69 -12.24
N SER A 296 2.39 9.23 -11.00
CA SER A 296 2.68 7.83 -10.67
C SER A 296 1.56 7.23 -9.83
N THR A 297 1.06 6.07 -10.26
CA THR A 297 0.07 5.28 -9.55
C THR A 297 0.79 4.26 -8.68
N TYR A 298 0.54 4.31 -7.38
CA TYR A 298 1.02 3.34 -6.41
C TYR A 298 -0.07 2.34 -6.10
N ALA A 299 0.31 1.08 -5.94
CA ALA A 299 -0.55 0.03 -5.40
C ALA A 299 0.18 -0.74 -4.30
N THR A 300 -0.59 -1.41 -3.45
CA THR A 300 -0.06 -2.26 -2.37
C THR A 300 -0.04 -3.73 -2.75
N LEU A 301 0.70 -4.53 -1.97
CA LEU A 301 0.62 -5.99 -1.97
C LEU A 301 -0.21 -6.48 -0.78
N ASP A 302 -0.95 -7.57 -0.98
CA ASP A 302 -1.58 -8.28 0.14
C ASP A 302 -0.48 -8.93 1.01
N PRO A 303 -0.52 -8.80 2.35
CA PRO A 303 0.41 -9.45 3.27
C PRO A 303 0.66 -10.94 3.03
N ARG A 304 -0.37 -11.69 2.57
CA ARG A 304 -0.26 -13.12 2.22
C ARG A 304 0.72 -13.37 1.07
N LEU A 305 0.99 -12.38 0.23
CA LEU A 305 1.89 -12.50 -0.91
C LEU A 305 3.37 -12.40 -0.53
N TYR A 306 3.70 -11.75 0.59
CA TYR A 306 5.08 -11.53 0.99
C TYR A 306 5.43 -12.07 2.38
N THR A 307 4.50 -12.75 3.05
CA THR A 307 4.75 -13.39 4.34
C THR A 307 5.13 -14.86 4.13
N PRO A 308 6.36 -15.29 4.48
CA PRO A 308 6.76 -16.69 4.36
C PRO A 308 6.00 -17.59 5.35
N THR A 309 5.79 -18.83 4.94
CA THR A 309 5.21 -19.89 5.81
C THR A 309 6.01 -21.17 5.68
N ARG A 310 5.80 -22.16 6.56
CA ARG A 310 6.49 -23.46 6.45
C ARG A 310 6.26 -24.17 5.11
N ARG A 311 5.08 -24.00 4.52
CA ARG A 311 4.70 -24.56 3.21
C ARG A 311 5.18 -23.69 2.03
N LYS A 312 5.41 -22.41 2.29
CA LYS A 312 5.83 -21.42 1.29
C LYS A 312 7.04 -20.63 1.83
N PRO A 313 8.18 -21.29 2.07
CA PRO A 313 9.32 -20.69 2.74
C PRO A 313 9.93 -19.53 1.94
N TYR A 314 9.88 -19.56 0.60
CA TYR A 314 10.53 -18.55 -0.24
C TYR A 314 9.61 -17.37 -0.62
N GLN A 315 8.32 -17.46 -0.26
CA GLN A 315 7.34 -16.38 -0.44
C GLN A 315 7.83 -15.10 0.24
N GLY A 316 7.95 -13.99 -0.48
CA GLY A 316 8.51 -12.77 0.09
C GLY A 316 8.90 -11.69 -0.90
N ILE A 317 9.38 -10.57 -0.36
CA ILE A 317 10.09 -9.56 -1.16
C ILE A 317 11.59 -9.82 -1.05
N TRP A 318 12.27 -9.77 -2.19
CA TRP A 318 13.67 -10.11 -2.35
C TRP A 318 14.42 -9.02 -3.10
N ILE A 319 15.72 -8.91 -2.81
CA ILE A 319 16.67 -8.05 -3.50
C ILE A 319 17.54 -8.96 -4.38
N GLY A 320 17.66 -8.65 -5.66
CA GLY A 320 18.54 -9.33 -6.62
C GLY A 320 19.58 -8.39 -7.21
N ASP A 321 20.72 -8.93 -7.61
CA ASP A 321 21.78 -8.20 -8.32
C ASP A 321 21.69 -8.43 -9.83
N TYR A 322 21.29 -7.39 -10.57
CA TYR A 322 21.20 -7.41 -12.04
C TYR A 322 22.42 -6.73 -12.69
N SER A 323 23.58 -6.84 -12.05
CA SER A 323 24.88 -6.42 -12.58
C SER A 323 24.91 -4.95 -13.00
N ALA A 324 24.92 -4.66 -14.31
CA ALA A 324 24.97 -3.29 -14.82
C ALA A 324 23.70 -2.48 -14.51
N HIS A 325 22.56 -3.13 -14.27
CA HIS A 325 21.30 -2.49 -13.89
C HIS A 325 21.19 -2.24 -12.38
N GLY A 326 22.09 -2.85 -11.58
CA GLY A 326 22.14 -2.67 -10.13
C GLY A 326 21.18 -3.58 -9.37
N CYS A 327 20.84 -3.17 -8.15
CA CYS A 327 19.95 -3.92 -7.28
C CYS A 327 18.49 -3.70 -7.68
N GLU A 328 17.73 -4.78 -7.75
CA GLU A 328 16.29 -4.74 -8.01
C GLU A 328 15.50 -5.48 -6.93
N PHE A 329 14.25 -5.07 -6.74
CA PHE A 329 13.31 -5.65 -5.80
C PHE A 329 12.26 -6.47 -6.52
N MET A 330 11.91 -7.61 -5.96
CA MET A 330 11.01 -8.56 -6.57
C MET A 330 10.19 -9.33 -5.56
N LEU A 331 8.98 -9.69 -5.98
CA LEU A 331 8.07 -10.53 -5.25
C LEU A 331 8.32 -11.98 -5.67
N PHE A 332 8.81 -12.80 -4.75
CA PHE A 332 8.83 -14.24 -4.94
C PHE A 332 7.47 -14.79 -4.55
N LEU A 333 6.78 -15.34 -5.54
CA LEU A 333 5.47 -15.95 -5.40
C LEU A 333 5.63 -17.47 -5.50
N GLN A 334 5.41 -18.15 -4.39
CA GLN A 334 5.39 -19.61 -4.29
C GLN A 334 3.95 -20.11 -4.41
N ARG A 335 3.65 -20.83 -5.49
CA ARG A 335 2.32 -21.39 -5.74
C ARG A 335 2.29 -22.85 -5.31
N ASP A 336 1.12 -23.30 -4.89
CA ASP A 336 0.93 -24.71 -4.56
C ASP A 336 1.02 -25.55 -5.84
N SER A 337 1.44 -26.82 -5.71
CA SER A 337 1.46 -27.74 -6.84
C SER A 337 0.03 -27.97 -7.34
N GLU A 338 -0.19 -27.93 -8.66
CA GLU A 338 -1.49 -28.21 -9.27
C GLU A 338 -2.00 -29.63 -8.96
N ASP A 339 -1.11 -30.53 -8.53
CA ASP A 339 -1.41 -31.92 -8.16
C ASP A 339 -2.03 -32.10 -6.76
N VAL A 340 -2.32 -31.04 -6.00
CA VAL A 340 -2.93 -31.14 -4.66
C VAL A 340 -4.47 -31.06 -4.73
N SER A 341 -5.07 -31.71 -5.73
CA SER A 341 -6.47 -32.13 -5.65
C SER A 341 -6.51 -33.58 -5.16
N ILE A 342 -6.77 -33.76 -3.87
CA ILE A 342 -7.32 -34.98 -3.24
C ILE A 342 -6.52 -36.25 -3.56
N ASP A 343 -5.55 -36.59 -2.70
CA ASP A 343 -5.40 -37.93 -2.12
C ASP A 343 -4.34 -37.88 -1.00
N LEU A 344 -4.80 -37.84 0.25
CA LEU A 344 -3.98 -38.13 1.43
C LEU A 344 -3.82 -39.66 1.59
N SER A 345 -3.41 -40.33 0.52
CA SER A 345 -3.12 -41.76 0.53
C SER A 345 -1.87 -42.03 -0.29
N GLU A 346 -0.82 -42.39 0.44
CA GLU A 346 0.26 -43.28 0.00
C GLU A 346 0.97 -42.89 -1.30
N GLU A 347 1.97 -41.99 -1.20
CA GLU A 347 3.36 -42.24 -1.63
C GLU A 347 4.20 -40.96 -1.48
N GLY A 348 5.10 -40.96 -0.49
CA GLY A 348 6.09 -39.91 -0.25
C GLY A 348 5.74 -38.97 0.91
N GLU A 349 6.28 -39.23 2.10
CA GLU A 349 6.33 -38.20 3.14
C GLU A 349 7.03 -36.95 2.56
N PRO A 350 6.51 -35.73 2.78
CA PRO A 350 7.25 -34.54 2.38
C PRO A 350 8.62 -34.57 3.05
N GLU A 351 9.70 -34.44 2.27
CA GLU A 351 11.07 -34.40 2.78
C GLU A 351 11.21 -33.20 3.74
N LEU A 352 11.01 -33.46 5.03
CA LEU A 352 11.24 -32.51 6.10
C LEU A 352 12.75 -32.41 6.31
N HIS A 353 13.35 -31.29 5.92
CA HIS A 353 14.68 -30.94 6.42
C HIS A 353 14.61 -30.71 7.95
N ASP A 354 15.77 -30.77 8.62
CA ASP A 354 15.92 -30.58 10.08
C ASP A 354 15.22 -29.30 10.60
N ASP A 355 15.07 -28.30 9.73
CA ASP A 355 14.41 -27.01 10.00
C ASP A 355 12.88 -27.01 9.83
N GLY A 356 12.26 -28.14 9.44
CA GLY A 356 10.80 -28.28 9.27
C GLY A 356 10.21 -27.58 8.03
N ILE A 357 11.05 -27.33 7.01
CA ILE A 357 10.69 -26.63 5.77
C ILE A 357 10.22 -27.60 4.70
N ILE A 358 9.12 -27.28 4.01
CA ILE A 358 8.57 -28.10 2.93
C ILE A 358 8.94 -27.50 1.57
N GLN A 359 9.70 -28.25 0.78
CA GLN A 359 10.12 -27.90 -0.58
C GLN A 359 9.08 -28.41 -1.58
N GLN A 360 8.19 -27.54 -2.06
CA GLN A 360 7.11 -27.93 -2.96
C GLN A 360 6.59 -26.76 -3.80
N GLY A 361 5.95 -27.10 -4.92
CA GLY A 361 5.21 -26.15 -5.75
C GLY A 361 6.10 -25.30 -6.64
N SER A 362 5.52 -24.36 -7.36
CA SER A 362 6.27 -23.48 -8.27
C SER A 362 6.79 -22.24 -7.54
N LEU A 363 7.84 -21.63 -8.09
CA LEU A 363 8.40 -20.38 -7.60
C LEU A 363 8.61 -19.40 -8.75
N GLU A 364 7.98 -18.23 -8.66
CA GLU A 364 8.05 -17.16 -9.67
C GLU A 364 8.61 -15.90 -9.03
N ALA A 365 9.60 -15.27 -9.64
CA ALA A 365 10.10 -13.95 -9.22
C ALA A 365 9.52 -12.87 -10.12
N ILE A 366 8.61 -12.06 -9.59
CA ILE A 366 7.97 -10.94 -10.31
C ILE A 366 8.67 -9.65 -9.91
N LYS A 367 9.18 -8.89 -10.89
CA LYS A 367 9.88 -7.63 -10.64
C LYS A 367 8.94 -6.56 -10.07
N LEU A 368 9.22 -6.06 -8.87
CA LEU A 368 8.53 -4.87 -8.30
C LEU A 368 9.23 -3.58 -8.76
N THR A 369 10.54 -3.67 -8.91
CA THR A 369 11.36 -2.75 -9.72
C THR A 369 12.02 -3.55 -10.83
N GLY A 370 12.32 -2.91 -11.95
CA GLY A 370 13.02 -3.56 -13.05
C GLY A 370 13.88 -2.61 -13.85
N ASP A 371 14.13 -3.00 -15.08
CA ASP A 371 15.02 -2.30 -15.99
C ASP A 371 14.41 -2.23 -17.41
N PRO A 372 15.02 -1.50 -18.35
CA PRO A 372 14.52 -1.41 -19.72
C PRO A 372 14.52 -2.73 -20.51
N ASN A 373 15.27 -3.75 -20.10
CA ASN A 373 15.28 -5.07 -20.69
C ASN A 373 14.15 -5.92 -20.11
N VAL A 374 14.14 -6.20 -18.81
CA VAL A 374 13.05 -6.91 -18.12
C VAL A 374 12.40 -5.94 -17.13
N PRO A 375 11.27 -5.31 -17.49
CA PRO A 375 10.68 -4.24 -16.70
C PRO A 375 9.94 -4.73 -15.45
N ARG A 376 9.61 -3.79 -14.56
CA ARG A 376 8.70 -4.03 -13.44
C ARG A 376 7.40 -4.69 -13.95
N GLY A 377 6.84 -5.55 -13.13
CA GLY A 377 5.65 -6.31 -13.45
C GLY A 377 5.92 -7.54 -14.31
N GLU A 378 7.13 -7.75 -14.83
CA GLU A 378 7.47 -8.97 -15.55
C GLU A 378 8.08 -10.03 -14.63
N VAL A 379 7.97 -11.29 -15.05
CA VAL A 379 8.70 -12.41 -14.43
C VAL A 379 10.18 -12.26 -14.75
N SER A 380 11.06 -12.34 -13.76
CA SER A 380 12.50 -12.45 -13.99
C SER A 380 12.97 -13.89 -14.07
N PHE A 381 12.39 -14.80 -13.28
CA PHE A 381 12.65 -16.22 -13.39
C PHE A 381 11.45 -17.02 -12.88
N LYS A 382 11.37 -18.27 -13.30
CA LYS A 382 10.31 -19.21 -12.94
C LYS A 382 10.88 -20.61 -12.75
N SER A 383 10.43 -21.31 -11.72
CA SER A 383 10.66 -22.74 -11.48
C SER A 383 9.31 -23.43 -11.40
N ASP A 384 9.05 -24.42 -12.26
CA ASP A 384 7.75 -25.12 -12.29
C ASP A 384 7.51 -25.98 -11.04
N ASP A 385 8.57 -26.56 -10.49
CA ASP A 385 8.55 -27.26 -9.20
C ASP A 385 9.88 -27.03 -8.46
N ILE A 386 9.84 -26.70 -7.18
CA ILE A 386 11.03 -26.63 -6.30
C ILE A 386 11.15 -27.88 -5.40
N GLY A 387 10.16 -28.77 -5.47
CA GLY A 387 10.13 -30.07 -4.82
C GLY A 387 10.87 -31.16 -5.63
N PRO A 388 10.47 -32.44 -5.46
CA PRO A 388 11.18 -33.57 -6.08
C PRO A 388 11.17 -33.58 -7.61
N LYS A 389 10.12 -33.13 -8.30
CA LYS A 389 10.04 -33.20 -9.78
C LYS A 389 10.99 -32.19 -10.43
N GLY A 390 11.23 -31.07 -9.77
CA GLY A 390 12.16 -30.03 -10.21
C GLY A 390 13.63 -30.26 -9.83
N LEU A 391 13.91 -31.20 -8.91
CA LEU A 391 15.26 -31.45 -8.40
C LEU A 391 16.21 -31.91 -9.51
N VAL A 392 17.34 -31.23 -9.64
CA VAL A 392 18.47 -31.61 -10.49
C VAL A 392 19.48 -32.41 -9.68
N ARG A 393 19.92 -31.84 -8.55
CA ARG A 393 20.85 -32.48 -7.59
C ARG A 393 20.81 -31.77 -6.24
N VAL A 394 21.38 -32.41 -5.23
CA VAL A 394 21.79 -31.76 -3.99
C VAL A 394 23.29 -31.49 -4.10
N ALA A 395 23.72 -30.27 -3.80
CA ALA A 395 25.11 -29.88 -3.91
C ALA A 395 25.97 -30.49 -2.80
N ASP A 396 27.09 -31.08 -3.18
CA ASP A 396 28.10 -31.64 -2.29
C ASP A 396 29.35 -30.75 -2.22
N GLU A 397 29.53 -29.85 -3.18
CA GLU A 397 30.62 -28.88 -3.23
C GLU A 397 30.57 -27.85 -2.09
N LYS A 398 31.73 -27.35 -1.66
CA LYS A 398 31.86 -26.54 -0.44
C LYS A 398 30.99 -25.28 -0.45
N LEU A 399 30.84 -24.64 -1.60
CA LEU A 399 30.16 -23.35 -1.71
C LEU A 399 28.64 -23.44 -1.48
N PHE A 400 28.03 -24.53 -1.95
CA PHE A 400 26.58 -24.74 -1.89
C PHE A 400 26.21 -26.03 -1.16
N HIS A 401 27.09 -26.52 -0.29
CA HIS A 401 26.94 -27.82 0.35
C HIS A 401 25.57 -27.98 1.02
N GLY A 402 24.84 -29.03 0.65
CA GLY A 402 23.49 -29.34 1.11
C GLY A 402 22.37 -28.59 0.40
N ALA A 403 22.66 -27.59 -0.44
CA ALA A 403 21.65 -26.84 -1.15
C ALA A 403 21.00 -27.68 -2.26
N ARG A 404 19.68 -27.58 -2.38
CA ARG A 404 18.94 -28.20 -3.49
C ARG A 404 19.09 -27.32 -4.72
N ILE A 405 19.47 -27.95 -5.83
CA ILE A 405 19.51 -27.30 -7.14
C ILE A 405 18.33 -27.80 -7.96
N VAL A 406 17.48 -26.88 -8.40
CA VAL A 406 16.23 -27.17 -9.12
C VAL A 406 16.22 -26.49 -10.48
N ARG A 407 15.52 -27.09 -11.46
CA ARG A 407 15.38 -26.53 -12.81
C ARG A 407 14.61 -25.23 -12.77
N SER A 408 15.03 -24.25 -13.56
CA SER A 408 14.38 -22.95 -13.66
C SER A 408 14.58 -22.36 -15.04
N ARG A 409 13.84 -21.30 -15.35
CA ARG A 409 14.02 -20.54 -16.58
C ARG A 409 14.11 -19.06 -16.22
N GLY A 410 15.17 -18.41 -16.70
CA GLY A 410 15.40 -16.99 -16.52
C GLY A 410 14.88 -16.21 -17.73
N HIS A 411 14.22 -15.10 -17.47
CA HIS A 411 13.66 -14.23 -18.50
C HIS A 411 14.71 -13.23 -18.97
N VAL A 412 14.91 -13.14 -20.28
CA VAL A 412 15.83 -12.21 -20.92
C VAL A 412 15.15 -11.52 -22.09
N ALA A 413 15.55 -10.29 -22.38
CA ALA A 413 15.03 -9.53 -23.50
C ALA A 413 16.03 -8.47 -23.97
N GLY A 414 15.88 -8.03 -25.22
CA GLY A 414 16.55 -6.84 -25.74
C GLY A 414 16.00 -5.55 -25.12
N LEU A 415 16.69 -4.43 -25.39
CA LEU A 415 16.31 -3.12 -24.87
C LEU A 415 14.87 -2.75 -25.27
N GLY A 416 14.08 -2.29 -24.30
CA GLY A 416 12.67 -1.99 -24.46
C GLY A 416 11.78 -3.24 -24.40
N PHE A 417 12.24 -4.29 -23.71
CA PHE A 417 11.57 -5.59 -23.59
C PHE A 417 11.20 -6.20 -24.96
N ARG A 418 12.15 -6.18 -25.89
CA ARG A 418 11.98 -6.71 -27.26
C ARG A 418 12.52 -8.12 -27.37
N ASP A 419 11.86 -8.94 -28.19
CA ASP A 419 12.27 -10.32 -28.47
C ASP A 419 12.53 -11.11 -27.18
N ASP A 420 11.61 -10.97 -26.22
CA ASP A 420 11.71 -11.59 -24.91
C ASP A 420 11.64 -13.12 -25.01
N THR A 421 12.41 -13.79 -24.17
CA THR A 421 12.44 -15.26 -24.14
C THR A 421 12.92 -15.77 -22.78
N PHE A 422 12.55 -17.00 -22.49
CA PHE A 422 13.05 -17.74 -21.33
C PHE A 422 14.21 -18.63 -21.74
N ILE A 423 15.32 -18.53 -21.01
CA ILE A 423 16.48 -19.40 -21.17
C ILE A 423 16.61 -20.35 -19.98
N GLU A 424 17.13 -21.55 -20.23
CA GLU A 424 17.37 -22.55 -19.21
C GLU A 424 18.35 -22.03 -18.13
N SER A 425 18.02 -22.35 -16.89
CA SER A 425 18.75 -21.91 -15.71
C SER A 425 18.48 -22.83 -14.52
N GLN A 426 19.14 -22.62 -13.39
CA GLN A 426 18.91 -23.41 -12.18
C GLN A 426 18.82 -22.50 -10.97
N LEU A 427 17.90 -22.80 -10.05
CA LEU A 427 17.88 -22.17 -8.73
C LEU A 427 18.62 -23.04 -7.72
N ILE A 428 19.48 -22.40 -6.94
CA ILE A 428 20.21 -23.01 -5.84
C ILE A 428 19.58 -22.50 -4.54
N LEU A 429 18.84 -23.39 -3.88
CA LEU A 429 18.07 -23.10 -2.67
C LEU A 429 18.98 -23.23 -1.44
N ILE A 430 19.67 -22.14 -1.10
CA ILE A 430 20.70 -22.12 -0.05
C ILE A 430 20.06 -22.06 1.34
N SER A 431 19.07 -21.18 1.53
CA SER A 431 18.31 -21.04 2.77
C SER A 431 17.00 -20.28 2.50
N PRO A 432 16.08 -20.18 3.47
CA PRO A 432 14.88 -19.37 3.33
C PRO A 432 15.15 -17.89 3.02
N ASP A 433 16.33 -17.36 3.34
CA ASP A 433 16.66 -15.94 3.15
C ASP A 433 17.76 -15.71 2.10
N CYS A 434 18.19 -16.77 1.42
CA CYS A 434 19.20 -16.72 0.38
C CYS A 434 18.93 -17.75 -0.71
N ILE A 435 18.76 -17.27 -1.94
CA ILE A 435 18.71 -18.11 -3.15
C ILE A 435 19.80 -17.63 -4.10
N ALA A 436 20.38 -18.55 -4.86
CA ALA A 436 21.20 -18.21 -6.01
C ALA A 436 20.53 -18.70 -7.31
N HIS A 437 20.79 -18.02 -8.42
CA HIS A 437 20.26 -18.32 -9.74
C HIS A 437 21.42 -18.43 -10.73
N TYR A 438 21.59 -19.62 -11.25
CA TYR A 438 22.62 -19.97 -12.20
C TYR A 438 22.08 -19.84 -13.63
N TRP A 439 22.59 -18.85 -14.35
CA TRP A 439 22.29 -18.57 -15.75
C TRP A 439 23.25 -19.37 -16.63
N GLU A 440 22.86 -20.58 -17.04
CA GLU A 440 23.73 -21.54 -17.72
C GLU A 440 24.37 -20.97 -18.98
N ALA A 441 23.55 -20.40 -19.87
CA ALA A 441 24.02 -19.84 -21.14
C ALA A 441 24.93 -18.61 -20.97
N MET A 442 24.89 -17.95 -19.80
CA MET A 442 25.69 -16.77 -19.50
C MET A 442 26.93 -17.09 -18.66
N GLY A 443 27.04 -18.31 -18.11
CA GLY A 443 28.12 -18.68 -17.20
C GLY A 443 28.17 -17.80 -15.94
N HIS A 444 27.02 -17.41 -15.40
CA HIS A 444 26.92 -16.45 -14.29
C HIS A 444 25.97 -16.91 -13.19
N ILE A 445 26.33 -16.66 -11.92
CA ILE A 445 25.44 -16.85 -10.77
C ILE A 445 25.09 -15.50 -10.13
N SER A 446 23.79 -15.25 -10.03
CA SER A 446 23.23 -14.11 -9.29
C SER A 446 22.69 -14.58 -7.94
N TYR A 447 22.73 -13.74 -6.93
CA TYR A 447 22.18 -14.04 -5.60
C TYR A 447 20.98 -13.16 -5.30
N PHE A 448 20.07 -13.69 -4.49
CA PHE A 448 18.92 -13.01 -3.96
C PHE A 448 18.94 -13.08 -2.44
N ARG A 449 18.60 -11.95 -1.78
CA ARG A 449 18.45 -11.86 -0.33
C ARG A 449 17.04 -11.40 0.01
N ARG A 450 16.42 -12.00 1.02
CA ARG A 450 15.11 -11.57 1.51
C ARG A 450 15.21 -10.17 2.11
N LEU A 451 14.21 -9.34 1.84
CA LEU A 451 14.05 -8.01 2.42
C LEU A 451 13.26 -8.09 3.73
N ASP A 452 13.85 -7.62 4.84
CA ASP A 452 13.12 -7.41 6.09
C ASP A 452 12.43 -6.04 6.08
N ILE A 453 11.13 -6.04 5.78
CA ILE A 453 10.32 -4.82 5.69
C ILE A 453 10.09 -4.22 7.08
N ASP A 454 9.89 -5.06 8.10
CA ASP A 454 9.54 -4.60 9.44
C ASP A 454 10.75 -3.98 10.12
N GLU A 455 11.97 -4.48 9.86
CA GLU A 455 13.20 -3.82 10.29
C GLU A 455 13.35 -2.42 9.66
N LEU A 456 13.05 -2.27 8.36
CA LEU A 456 13.25 -1.01 7.64
C LEU A 456 12.31 0.12 8.08
N ILE A 457 11.09 -0.21 8.52
CA ILE A 457 10.10 0.80 8.92
C ILE A 457 10.22 1.24 10.38
N ARG A 458 10.97 0.52 11.22
CA ARG A 458 11.20 0.89 12.63
C ARG A 458 11.79 2.30 12.78
N ILE A 459 11.41 2.98 13.87
CA ILE A 459 11.71 4.39 14.15
C ILE A 459 12.61 4.55 15.36
#